data_AF-A0A7W7B3X4-F1
#
_entry.id   AF-A0A7W7B3X4-F1
#
_cell.length_a   1.000
_cell.length_b   1.000
_cell.length_c   1.000
_cell.angle_alpha   90.00
_cell.angle_beta   90.00
_cell.angle_gamma   90.00
#
_symmetry.space_group_name_H-M   'P 1'
#
loop_
_entity.id
_entity.type
_entity.pdbx_description
1 polymer ?
#
loop_
_entity_poly.entity_id
_entity_poly.type
_entity_poly.pdbx_seq_one_letter_code
_entity_poly.pdbx_strand_id
1 'polypeptide(L)'
;MKTFAALIAGLLIGAAALWFVGRGGEKTLSPETVAAASLDAIRAQNKLTVFAGRFTVAVSTRVQKLGLSAEKTLIVPATVRYDIDYSKLAPSDLTWDASARIMTVRLPDVQLDEPQVDIANIREYGGGSLLMALGNAEEVIDAANRTKIRAAVLKEADTKLLRDLARSSARTTIARSIALPFEAAGIEARVVVRFPGESGYGL
;
A
#
# COMPACT_ATOMS: atom_id res chain seq x y z
N MET A 1 26.18 -21.20 -13.03
CA MET A 1 25.14 -22.06 -12.41
C MET A 1 23.85 -21.30 -12.06
N LYS A 2 23.89 -20.04 -11.60
CA LYS A 2 22.67 -19.27 -11.23
C LYS A 2 21.76 -18.86 -12.41
N THR A 3 22.34 -18.63 -13.60
CA THR A 3 21.59 -18.30 -14.83
C THR A 3 20.80 -19.49 -15.38
N PHE A 4 21.33 -20.70 -15.21
CA PHE A 4 20.68 -21.94 -15.64
C PHE A 4 19.45 -22.25 -14.77
N ALA A 5 19.52 -21.96 -13.46
CA ALA A 5 18.38 -22.10 -12.54
C ALA A 5 17.24 -21.11 -12.82
N ALA A 6 17.56 -19.87 -13.22
CA ALA A 6 16.55 -18.87 -13.60
C ALA A 6 15.83 -19.24 -14.91
N LEU A 7 16.54 -19.80 -15.88
CA LEU A 7 15.96 -20.31 -17.12
C LEU A 7 15.05 -21.51 -16.87
N ILE A 8 15.45 -22.45 -16.00
CA ILE A 8 14.62 -23.60 -15.63
C ILE A 8 13.37 -23.14 -14.88
N ALA A 9 13.48 -22.16 -13.96
CA ALA A 9 12.33 -21.62 -13.25
C ALA A 9 11.33 -20.93 -14.20
N GLY A 10 11.82 -20.13 -15.15
CA GLY A 10 10.97 -19.51 -16.18
C GLY A 10 10.30 -20.54 -17.09
N LEU A 11 11.01 -21.60 -17.46
CA LEU A 11 10.48 -22.69 -18.30
C LEU A 11 9.45 -23.53 -17.55
N LEU A 12 9.62 -23.75 -16.25
CA LEU A 12 8.65 -24.44 -15.39
C LEU A 12 7.38 -23.61 -15.17
N ILE A 13 7.48 -22.29 -15.03
CA ILE A 13 6.31 -21.41 -14.93
C ILE A 13 5.55 -21.36 -16.27
N GLY A 14 6.27 -21.25 -17.40
CA GLY A 14 5.67 -21.30 -18.73
C GLY A 14 5.03 -22.65 -19.04
N ALA A 15 5.67 -23.76 -18.65
CA ALA A 15 5.12 -25.10 -18.80
C ALA A 15 3.92 -25.36 -17.87
N ALA A 16 3.92 -24.83 -16.65
CA ALA A 16 2.78 -24.89 -15.75
C ALA A 16 1.58 -24.10 -16.28
N ALA A 17 1.82 -22.91 -16.85
CA ALA A 17 0.79 -22.11 -17.50
C ALA A 17 0.19 -22.84 -18.72
N LEU A 18 1.03 -23.41 -19.59
CA LEU A 18 0.58 -24.18 -20.76
C LEU A 18 -0.12 -25.49 -20.39
N TRP A 19 0.33 -26.16 -19.33
CA TRP A 19 -0.32 -27.38 -18.84
C TRP A 19 -1.67 -27.09 -18.18
N PHE A 20 -1.81 -25.96 -17.49
CA PHE A 20 -3.09 -25.51 -16.94
C PHE A 20 -4.09 -25.12 -18.04
N VAL A 21 -3.60 -24.49 -19.12
CA VAL A 21 -4.40 -24.18 -20.32
C VAL A 21 -4.78 -25.45 -21.10
N GLY A 22 -3.90 -26.46 -21.15
CA GLY A 22 -4.13 -27.70 -21.91
C GLY A 22 -4.97 -28.77 -21.21
N ARG A 23 -5.16 -28.69 -19.87
CA ARG A 23 -5.91 -29.71 -19.10
C ARG A 23 -7.37 -29.35 -18.79
N GLY A 24 -7.77 -28.09 -19.01
CA GLY A 24 -9.15 -27.64 -18.81
C GLY A 24 -9.95 -27.71 -20.11
N GLY A 25 -10.55 -28.87 -20.42
CA GLY A 25 -11.47 -28.99 -21.55
C GLY A 25 -12.59 -27.96 -21.48
N GLU A 26 -12.92 -27.33 -22.61
CA GLU A 26 -14.09 -26.46 -22.92
C GLU A 26 -14.90 -25.91 -21.74
N LYS A 27 -14.23 -25.39 -20.70
CA LYS A 27 -14.86 -24.55 -19.69
C LYS A 27 -14.70 -23.16 -20.22
N THR A 28 -15.78 -22.64 -20.80
CA THR A 28 -15.93 -21.20 -21.07
C THR A 28 -15.34 -20.44 -19.88
N LEU A 29 -14.22 -19.74 -20.10
CA LEU A 29 -13.56 -18.95 -19.07
C LEU A 29 -14.57 -17.91 -18.60
N SER A 30 -15.19 -18.16 -17.45
CA SER A 30 -16.21 -17.25 -16.95
C SER A 30 -15.51 -15.97 -16.48
N PRO A 31 -16.09 -14.79 -16.74
CA PRO A 31 -15.62 -13.49 -16.23
C PRO A 31 -15.20 -13.53 -14.75
N GLU A 32 -15.96 -14.25 -13.95
CA GLU A 32 -15.76 -14.42 -12.51
C GLU A 32 -14.51 -15.25 -12.20
N THR A 33 -14.22 -16.28 -13.00
CA THR A 33 -13.04 -17.13 -12.83
C THR A 33 -11.76 -16.36 -13.13
N VAL A 34 -11.78 -15.54 -14.19
CA VAL A 34 -10.66 -14.67 -14.57
C VAL A 34 -10.42 -13.61 -13.49
N ALA A 35 -11.48 -13.00 -12.97
CA ALA A 35 -11.37 -12.03 -11.88
C ALA A 35 -10.86 -12.67 -10.58
N ALA A 36 -11.33 -13.86 -10.23
CA ALA A 36 -10.89 -14.60 -9.05
C ALA A 36 -9.40 -14.96 -9.12
N ALA A 37 -8.92 -15.46 -10.27
CA ALA A 37 -7.50 -15.76 -10.45
C ALA A 37 -6.61 -14.50 -10.37
N SER A 38 -7.10 -13.38 -10.94
CA SER A 38 -6.43 -12.08 -10.86
C SER A 38 -6.35 -11.57 -9.42
N LEU A 39 -7.44 -11.77 -8.67
CA LEU A 39 -7.50 -11.43 -7.27
C LEU A 39 -6.53 -12.28 -6.45
N ASP A 40 -6.46 -13.58 -6.67
CA ASP A 40 -5.52 -14.45 -5.94
C ASP A 40 -4.06 -14.03 -6.16
N ALA A 41 -3.71 -13.61 -7.38
CA ALA A 41 -2.39 -13.06 -7.67
C ALA A 41 -2.11 -11.73 -6.93
N ILE A 42 -3.14 -10.89 -6.72
CA ILE A 42 -3.04 -9.66 -5.93
C ILE A 42 -2.94 -9.98 -4.43
N ARG A 43 -3.73 -10.96 -3.94
CA ARG A 43 -3.71 -11.42 -2.54
C ARG A 43 -2.37 -12.00 -2.14
N ALA A 44 -1.66 -12.66 -3.06
CA ALA A 44 -0.30 -13.15 -2.84
C ALA A 44 0.70 -12.03 -2.46
N GLN A 45 0.41 -10.78 -2.77
CA GLN A 45 1.23 -9.63 -2.39
C GLN A 45 0.91 -9.10 -0.99
N ASN A 46 -0.13 -9.63 -0.31
CA ASN A 46 -0.67 -9.28 1.02
C ASN A 46 -1.09 -7.81 1.20
N LYS A 47 -0.16 -6.86 1.00
CA LYS A 47 -0.39 -5.41 1.06
C LYS A 47 0.21 -4.76 -0.17
N LEU A 48 -0.55 -3.85 -0.79
CA LEU A 48 -0.03 -3.00 -1.85
C LEU A 48 0.00 -1.54 -1.38
N THR A 49 1.18 -0.93 -1.46
CA THR A 49 1.30 0.52 -1.32
C THR A 49 0.76 1.19 -2.56
N VAL A 50 -0.34 1.92 -2.41
CA VAL A 50 -1.04 2.62 -3.50
C VAL A 50 -0.62 4.08 -3.61
N PHE A 51 -0.09 4.64 -2.53
CA PHE A 51 0.39 6.01 -2.46
C PHE A 51 1.42 6.15 -1.32
N ALA A 52 2.36 7.08 -1.46
CA ALA A 52 3.31 7.42 -0.41
C ALA A 52 3.49 8.93 -0.37
N GLY A 53 3.48 9.50 0.84
CA GLY A 53 3.69 10.92 1.09
C GLY A 53 4.90 11.14 1.98
N ARG A 54 5.66 12.20 1.72
CA ARG A 54 6.74 12.68 2.60
C ARG A 54 6.26 13.91 3.36
N PHE A 55 6.39 13.86 4.67
CA PHE A 55 5.94 14.87 5.62
C PHE A 55 7.12 15.39 6.42
N THR A 56 6.99 16.59 6.97
CA THR A 56 7.95 17.16 7.91
C THR A 56 7.19 17.80 9.04
N VAL A 57 7.36 17.30 10.26
CA VAL A 57 6.63 17.76 11.44
C VAL A 57 7.55 18.42 12.45
N ALA A 58 7.06 19.43 13.15
CA ALA A 58 7.75 20.02 14.29
C ALA A 58 7.20 19.41 15.59
N VAL A 59 8.08 18.83 16.42
CA VAL A 59 7.68 18.15 17.66
C VAL A 59 8.56 18.62 18.82
N SER A 60 7.94 19.13 19.88
CA SER A 60 8.65 19.49 21.11
C SER A 60 8.87 18.26 22.00
N THR A 61 10.15 17.91 22.19
CA THR A 61 10.62 16.78 22.98
C THR A 61 11.40 17.27 24.20
N ARG A 62 11.33 16.51 25.29
CA ARG A 62 12.12 16.78 26.50
C ARG A 62 13.32 15.85 26.47
N VAL A 63 14.52 16.42 26.45
CA VAL A 63 15.77 15.65 26.50
C VAL A 63 16.29 15.73 27.93
N GLN A 64 16.53 14.58 28.56
CA GLN A 64 17.17 14.48 29.87
C GLN A 64 18.57 13.91 29.72
N LYS A 65 19.58 14.63 30.20
CA LYS A 65 20.97 14.17 30.22
C LYS A 65 21.64 14.61 31.51
N LEU A 66 22.26 13.66 32.24
CA LEU A 66 23.00 13.92 33.48
C LEU A 66 22.19 14.71 34.53
N GLY A 67 20.88 14.45 34.64
CA GLY A 67 19.99 15.15 35.59
C GLY A 67 19.48 16.52 35.13
N LEU A 68 19.89 16.99 33.94
CA LEU A 68 19.40 18.22 33.32
C LEU A 68 18.31 17.89 32.29
N SER A 69 17.17 18.60 32.36
CA SER A 69 16.10 18.48 31.37
C SER A 69 15.99 19.76 30.54
N ALA A 70 16.00 19.63 29.21
CA ALA A 70 15.74 20.73 28.28
C ALA A 70 14.58 20.38 27.35
N GLU A 71 13.74 21.36 27.04
CA GLU A 71 12.70 21.24 26.02
C GLU A 71 13.24 21.73 24.68
N LYS A 72 13.11 20.90 23.64
CA LYS A 72 13.68 21.12 22.32
C LYS A 72 12.65 20.83 21.26
N THR A 73 12.60 21.64 20.21
CA THR A 73 11.70 21.38 19.08
C THR A 73 12.49 20.72 17.95
N LEU A 74 12.03 19.56 17.49
CA LEU A 74 12.64 18.78 16.42
C LEU A 74 11.81 18.91 15.15
N ILE A 75 12.47 19.18 14.03
CA ILE A 75 11.95 19.09 12.68
C ILE A 75 12.25 17.69 12.17
N VAL A 76 11.20 16.89 12.00
CA VAL A 76 11.31 15.46 11.74
C VAL A 76 10.70 15.15 10.37
N PRO A 77 11.54 14.84 9.36
CA PRO A 77 11.06 14.29 8.11
C PRO A 77 10.64 12.83 8.27
N ALA A 78 9.51 12.47 7.69
CA ALA A 78 9.00 11.10 7.70
C ALA A 78 8.22 10.78 6.42
N THR A 79 8.23 9.52 6.03
CA THR A 79 7.42 9.00 4.91
C THR A 79 6.28 8.16 5.46
N VAL A 80 5.06 8.39 4.98
CA VAL A 80 3.89 7.56 5.30
C VAL A 80 3.42 6.88 4.03
N ARG A 81 3.25 5.56 4.10
CA ARG A 81 2.68 4.76 3.03
C ARG A 81 1.19 4.55 3.26
N TYR A 82 0.45 4.54 2.17
CA TYR A 82 -0.98 4.28 2.14
C TYR A 82 -1.14 2.94 1.47
N ASP A 83 -1.58 1.98 2.26
CA ASP A 83 -1.66 0.59 1.87
C ASP A 83 -3.12 0.15 1.79
N ILE A 84 -3.39 -0.79 0.89
CA ILE A 84 -4.62 -1.57 0.91
C ILE A 84 -4.27 -3.00 1.27
N ASP A 85 -4.97 -3.53 2.27
CA ASP A 85 -4.82 -4.90 2.73
C ASP A 85 -5.70 -5.82 1.88
N TYR A 86 -5.10 -6.38 0.82
CA TYR A 86 -5.81 -7.27 -0.09
C TYR A 86 -6.05 -8.66 0.47
N SER A 87 -5.39 -9.05 1.57
CA SER A 87 -5.69 -10.34 2.22
C SER A 87 -7.17 -10.45 2.63
N LYS A 88 -7.81 -9.29 2.89
CA LYS A 88 -9.22 -9.14 3.25
C LYS A 88 -10.19 -9.20 2.07
N LEU A 89 -9.70 -9.15 0.83
CA LEU A 89 -10.55 -9.32 -0.33
C LEU A 89 -10.99 -10.77 -0.46
N ALA A 90 -12.29 -10.95 -0.63
CA ALA A 90 -12.91 -12.22 -0.92
C ALA A 90 -13.41 -12.25 -2.38
N PRO A 91 -13.60 -13.44 -2.98
CA PRO A 91 -14.25 -13.56 -4.29
C PRO A 91 -15.63 -12.89 -4.33
N SER A 92 -16.33 -12.83 -3.20
CA SER A 92 -17.61 -12.12 -3.07
C SER A 92 -17.51 -10.61 -3.26
N ASP A 93 -16.31 -10.01 -3.18
CA ASP A 93 -16.09 -8.58 -3.40
C ASP A 93 -15.95 -8.23 -4.88
N LEU A 94 -15.94 -9.24 -5.74
CA LEU A 94 -16.00 -9.13 -7.18
C LEU A 94 -17.42 -9.45 -7.64
N THR A 95 -18.05 -8.53 -8.34
CA THR A 95 -19.42 -8.72 -8.84
C THR A 95 -19.45 -8.41 -10.33
N TRP A 96 -19.78 -9.42 -11.12
CA TRP A 96 -19.98 -9.29 -12.56
C TRP A 96 -21.43 -8.96 -12.87
N ASP A 97 -21.66 -7.87 -13.61
CA ASP A 97 -22.93 -7.56 -14.26
C ASP A 97 -22.81 -7.88 -15.74
N ALA A 98 -23.40 -9.00 -16.17
CA ALA A 98 -23.38 -9.45 -17.56
C ALA A 98 -24.16 -8.52 -18.51
N SER A 99 -25.20 -7.86 -18.00
CA SER A 99 -26.05 -6.98 -18.81
C SER A 99 -25.33 -5.67 -19.15
N ALA A 100 -24.59 -5.12 -18.19
CA ALA A 100 -23.84 -3.89 -18.34
C ALA A 100 -22.37 -4.11 -18.76
N ARG A 101 -21.88 -5.37 -18.74
CA ARG A 101 -20.47 -5.76 -18.89
C ARG A 101 -19.55 -5.03 -17.90
N ILE A 102 -20.01 -4.90 -16.65
CA ILE A 102 -19.28 -4.20 -15.60
C ILE A 102 -18.77 -5.20 -14.56
N MET A 103 -17.47 -5.15 -14.29
CA MET A 103 -16.87 -5.83 -13.14
C MET A 103 -16.75 -4.82 -12.00
N THR A 104 -17.57 -4.97 -10.96
CA THR A 104 -17.49 -4.16 -9.76
C THR A 104 -16.55 -4.83 -8.76
N VAL A 105 -15.60 -4.06 -8.24
CA VAL A 105 -14.58 -4.52 -7.29
C VAL A 105 -14.72 -3.70 -6.01
N ARG A 106 -15.12 -4.34 -4.92
CA ARG A 106 -15.24 -3.71 -3.60
C ARG A 106 -13.89 -3.83 -2.88
N LEU A 107 -13.22 -2.71 -2.67
CA LEU A 107 -11.93 -2.69 -1.98
C LEU A 107 -12.09 -2.33 -0.50
N PRO A 108 -11.27 -2.90 0.39
CA PRO A 108 -11.17 -2.41 1.76
C PRO A 108 -10.62 -0.98 1.76
N ASP A 109 -10.88 -0.24 2.83
CA ASP A 109 -10.41 1.14 2.92
C ASP A 109 -8.89 1.24 3.00
N VAL A 110 -8.38 2.40 2.59
CA VAL A 110 -6.97 2.73 2.63
C VAL A 110 -6.52 2.88 4.09
N GLN A 111 -5.41 2.23 4.41
CA GLN A 111 -4.78 2.27 5.73
C GLN A 111 -3.45 3.01 5.64
N LEU A 112 -3.17 3.84 6.65
CA LEU A 112 -1.85 4.44 6.80
C LEU A 112 -0.94 3.41 7.48
N ASP A 113 0.21 3.16 6.89
CA ASP A 113 1.26 2.35 7.50
C ASP A 113 2.05 3.18 8.52
N GLU A 114 2.87 2.50 9.32
CA GLU A 114 3.76 3.13 10.29
C GLU A 114 4.68 4.17 9.60
N PRO A 115 4.75 5.41 10.13
CA PRO A 115 5.63 6.43 9.59
C PRO A 115 7.10 6.00 9.63
N GLN A 116 7.76 6.04 8.48
CA GLN A 116 9.19 5.81 8.36
C GLN A 116 9.92 7.13 8.59
N VAL A 117 10.48 7.29 9.79
CA VAL A 117 11.23 8.48 10.18
C VAL A 117 12.62 8.47 9.51
N ASP A 118 12.96 9.57 8.87
CA ASP A 118 14.27 9.77 8.26
C ASP A 118 15.22 10.39 9.31
N ILE A 119 15.77 9.52 10.15
CA ILE A 119 16.58 9.88 11.31
C ILE A 119 17.80 10.72 10.90
N ALA A 120 18.40 10.40 9.75
CA ALA A 120 19.57 11.10 9.22
C ALA A 120 19.30 12.59 8.91
N ASN A 121 18.04 12.98 8.71
CA ASN A 121 17.64 14.33 8.32
C ASN A 121 16.86 15.08 9.40
N ILE A 122 16.84 14.59 10.64
CA ILE A 122 16.22 15.29 11.77
C ILE A 122 17.03 16.54 12.11
N ARG A 123 16.33 17.66 12.40
CA ARG A 123 16.97 18.94 12.75
C ARG A 123 16.36 19.51 14.02
N GLU A 124 17.15 20.22 14.81
CA GLU A 124 16.65 21.00 15.96
C GLU A 124 16.25 22.40 15.48
N TYR A 125 15.06 22.86 15.89
CA TYR A 125 14.59 24.21 15.67
C TYR A 125 15.24 25.14 16.71
N GLY A 126 15.98 26.15 16.25
CA GLY A 126 16.62 27.15 17.12
C GLY A 126 18.12 26.93 17.41
N GLY A 127 18.72 25.83 16.96
CA GLY A 127 20.16 25.57 17.08
C GLY A 127 20.63 24.67 15.95
N GLY A 128 21.35 25.24 14.98
CA GLY A 128 21.83 24.52 13.80
C GLY A 128 22.76 23.37 14.18
N SER A 129 22.37 22.14 13.82
CA SER A 129 23.22 20.94 13.86
C SER A 129 23.63 20.43 15.24
N LEU A 130 22.80 19.58 15.85
CA LEU A 130 23.15 18.85 17.08
C LEU A 130 23.33 17.34 16.91
N LEU A 131 22.95 16.72 15.79
CA LEU A 131 23.27 15.31 15.52
C LEU A 131 24.78 15.04 15.52
N MET A 132 25.59 16.06 15.18
CA MET A 132 27.05 15.97 15.23
C MET A 132 27.63 16.21 16.64
N ALA A 133 26.92 16.92 17.53
CA ALA A 133 27.41 17.30 18.87
C ALA A 133 26.85 16.43 20.01
N LEU A 134 25.72 15.76 19.79
CA LEU A 134 25.14 14.74 20.64
C LEU A 134 25.17 13.43 19.87
N GLY A 135 26.34 12.80 19.71
CA GLY A 135 26.43 11.50 19.06
C GLY A 135 25.79 10.45 19.97
N ASN A 136 24.47 10.26 19.98
CA ASN A 136 23.75 9.50 18.96
C ASN A 136 22.31 10.01 18.72
N ALA A 137 21.85 10.05 17.47
CA ALA A 137 20.46 10.36 17.08
C ALA A 137 19.42 9.48 17.80
N GLU A 138 19.75 8.19 17.95
CA GLU A 138 18.95 7.18 18.63
C GLU A 138 18.69 7.48 20.11
N GLU A 139 19.60 8.18 20.81
CA GLU A 139 19.41 8.54 22.22
C GLU A 139 18.41 9.70 22.39
N VAL A 140 18.29 10.57 21.39
CA VAL A 140 17.33 11.68 21.38
C VAL A 140 15.91 11.14 21.14
N ILE A 141 15.78 10.01 20.45
CA ILE A 141 14.50 9.40 20.09
C ILE A 141 14.18 8.25 21.04
N ASP A 142 13.83 8.59 22.28
CA ASP A 142 13.26 7.62 23.24
C ASP A 142 11.84 7.15 22.85
N ALA A 143 11.29 6.17 23.57
CA ALA A 143 9.96 5.62 23.28
C ALA A 143 8.83 6.67 23.35
N ALA A 144 8.95 7.66 24.24
CA ALA A 144 7.96 8.72 24.40
C ALA A 144 8.01 9.70 23.22
N ASN A 145 9.21 10.07 22.77
CA ASN A 145 9.45 10.91 21.61
C ASN A 145 9.03 10.21 20.31
N ARG A 146 9.26 8.90 20.16
CA ARG A 146 8.75 8.12 19.01
C ARG A 146 7.23 8.18 18.91
N THR A 147 6.54 8.03 20.04
CA THR A 147 5.07 8.09 20.07
C THR A 147 4.56 9.47 19.68
N LYS A 148 5.20 10.54 20.18
CA LYS A 148 4.86 11.92 19.81
C LYS A 148 5.10 12.21 18.32
N ILE A 149 6.25 11.79 17.79
CA ILE A 149 6.60 11.94 16.38
C ILE A 149 5.59 11.19 15.51
N ARG A 150 5.30 9.92 15.83
CA ARG A 150 4.29 9.14 15.12
C ARG A 150 2.94 9.86 15.10
N ALA A 151 2.44 10.28 16.25
CA ALA A 151 1.15 10.94 16.35
C ALA A 151 1.10 12.25 15.54
N ALA A 152 2.18 13.04 15.58
CA ALA A 152 2.28 14.27 14.79
C ALA A 152 2.29 13.98 13.28
N VAL A 153 3.09 13.02 12.83
CA VAL A 153 3.15 12.65 11.40
C VAL A 153 1.82 12.07 10.92
N LEU A 154 1.21 11.15 11.69
CA LEU A 154 -0.08 10.57 11.34
C LEU A 154 -1.18 11.62 11.31
N LYS A 155 -1.16 12.62 12.19
CA LYS A 155 -2.12 13.73 12.17
C LYS A 155 -2.05 14.54 10.85
N GLU A 156 -0.84 14.80 10.34
CA GLU A 156 -0.65 15.52 9.08
C GLU A 156 -0.94 14.65 7.85
N ALA A 157 -0.66 13.35 7.94
CA ALA A 157 -0.93 12.41 6.86
C ALA A 157 -2.43 12.04 6.78
N ASP A 158 -3.13 11.96 7.91
CA ASP A 158 -4.52 11.50 7.98
C ASP A 158 -5.53 12.60 7.63
N THR A 159 -5.42 13.13 6.41
CA THR A 159 -6.38 14.11 5.88
C THR A 159 -7.28 13.49 4.83
N LYS A 160 -8.51 13.99 4.72
CA LYS A 160 -9.47 13.56 3.69
C LYS A 160 -8.88 13.67 2.28
N LEU A 161 -8.18 14.77 2.00
CA LEU A 161 -7.56 15.00 0.69
C LEU A 161 -6.55 13.90 0.33
N LEU A 162 -5.64 13.56 1.24
CA LEU A 162 -4.61 12.54 0.99
C LEU A 162 -5.21 11.14 0.89
N ARG A 163 -6.23 10.82 1.71
CA ARG A 163 -6.99 9.57 1.57
C ARG A 163 -7.69 9.47 0.21
N ASP A 164 -8.32 10.54 -0.26
CA ASP A 164 -9.01 10.55 -1.55
C ASP A 164 -8.02 10.38 -2.72
N LEU A 165 -6.84 11.01 -2.63
CA LEU A 165 -5.74 10.80 -3.58
C LEU A 165 -5.27 9.34 -3.58
N ALA A 166 -5.06 8.75 -2.41
CA ALA A 166 -4.67 7.34 -2.28
C ALA A 166 -5.74 6.39 -2.85
N ARG A 167 -7.03 6.65 -2.57
CA ARG A 167 -8.15 5.90 -3.16
C ARG A 167 -8.18 6.03 -4.68
N SER A 168 -7.95 7.23 -5.23
CA SER A 168 -7.88 7.45 -6.68
C SER A 168 -6.73 6.69 -7.35
N SER A 169 -5.55 6.70 -6.73
CA SER A 169 -4.39 5.92 -7.19
C SER A 169 -4.71 4.42 -7.18
N ALA A 170 -5.28 3.92 -6.07
CA ALA A 170 -5.69 2.53 -5.94
C ALA A 170 -6.71 2.10 -7.00
N ARG A 171 -7.74 2.92 -7.28
CA ARG A 171 -8.72 2.65 -8.35
C ARG A 171 -8.02 2.43 -9.69
N THR A 172 -7.08 3.30 -10.03
CA THR A 172 -6.37 3.24 -11.30
C THR A 172 -5.52 1.97 -11.41
N THR A 173 -4.78 1.65 -10.34
CA THR A 173 -3.92 0.47 -10.30
C THR A 173 -4.73 -0.82 -10.39
N ILE A 174 -5.82 -0.92 -9.63
CA ILE A 174 -6.66 -2.14 -9.59
C ILE A 174 -7.49 -2.31 -10.86
N ALA A 175 -8.04 -1.22 -11.40
CA ALA A 175 -8.72 -1.29 -12.68
C ALA A 175 -7.80 -1.85 -13.77
N ARG A 176 -6.53 -1.40 -13.82
CA ARG A 176 -5.54 -1.91 -14.78
C ARG A 176 -5.17 -3.37 -14.51
N SER A 177 -4.96 -3.77 -13.26
CA SER A 177 -4.55 -5.15 -12.95
C SER A 177 -5.64 -6.17 -13.27
N ILE A 178 -6.92 -5.79 -13.16
CA ILE A 178 -8.05 -6.67 -13.46
C ILE A 178 -8.40 -6.60 -14.95
N ALA A 179 -8.34 -5.42 -15.60
CA ALA A 179 -8.68 -5.30 -17.01
C ALA A 179 -7.81 -6.18 -17.93
N LEU A 180 -6.52 -6.31 -17.65
CA LEU A 180 -5.58 -7.06 -18.49
C LEU A 180 -5.99 -8.54 -18.70
N PRO A 181 -6.29 -9.32 -17.64
CA PRO A 181 -6.84 -10.67 -17.77
C PRO A 181 -8.16 -10.77 -18.54
N PHE A 182 -9.05 -9.78 -18.39
CA PHE A 182 -10.32 -9.75 -19.13
C PHE A 182 -10.09 -9.54 -20.64
N GLU A 183 -9.24 -8.59 -21.00
CA GLU A 183 -8.83 -8.35 -22.38
C GLU A 183 -8.17 -9.60 -22.99
N ALA A 184 -7.29 -10.26 -22.24
CA ALA A 184 -6.62 -11.50 -22.67
C ALA A 184 -7.59 -12.67 -22.87
N ALA A 185 -8.69 -12.72 -22.10
CA ALA A 185 -9.77 -13.67 -22.26
C ALA A 185 -10.77 -13.30 -23.38
N GLY A 186 -10.57 -12.15 -24.05
CA GLY A 186 -11.48 -11.64 -25.07
C GLY A 186 -12.80 -11.11 -24.50
N ILE A 187 -12.86 -10.84 -23.20
CA ILE A 187 -14.05 -10.34 -22.50
C ILE A 187 -13.92 -8.82 -22.38
N GLU A 188 -14.77 -8.10 -23.12
CA GLU A 188 -14.89 -6.65 -22.97
C GLU A 188 -15.58 -6.33 -21.64
N ALA A 189 -14.80 -5.88 -20.65
CA ALA A 189 -15.29 -5.57 -19.30
C ALA A 189 -14.85 -4.19 -18.84
N ARG A 190 -15.80 -3.39 -18.36
CA ARG A 190 -15.50 -2.15 -17.64
C ARG A 190 -15.29 -2.44 -16.17
N VAL A 191 -14.09 -2.19 -15.65
CA VAL A 191 -13.80 -2.38 -14.22
C VAL A 191 -14.16 -1.11 -13.44
N VAL A 192 -15.01 -1.25 -12.43
CA VAL A 192 -15.41 -0.18 -11.50
C VAL A 192 -15.01 -0.55 -10.09
N VAL A 193 -14.18 0.27 -9.48
CA VAL A 193 -13.65 0.05 -8.13
C VAL A 193 -14.41 0.93 -7.12
N ARG A 194 -14.83 0.35 -6.00
CA ARG A 194 -15.63 1.00 -4.95
C ARG A 194 -14.98 0.88 -3.58
N PHE A 195 -15.02 1.94 -2.79
CA PHE A 195 -14.57 1.97 -1.39
C PHE A 195 -15.74 2.04 -0.40
N PRO A 196 -15.53 1.71 0.89
CA PRO A 196 -16.56 1.81 1.90
C PRO A 196 -17.17 3.21 1.98
N GLY A 197 -18.49 3.30 2.07
CA GLY A 197 -19.22 4.58 2.12
C GLY A 197 -19.49 5.22 0.76
N GLU A 198 -19.00 4.63 -0.34
CA GLU A 198 -19.42 5.03 -1.70
C GLU A 198 -20.72 4.32 -2.12
N SER A 199 -21.52 5.00 -2.95
CA SER A 199 -22.76 4.43 -3.50
C SER A 199 -22.47 3.10 -4.23
N GLY A 200 -23.22 2.05 -3.89
CA GLY A 200 -23.06 0.71 -4.50
C GLY A 200 -22.03 -0.20 -3.81
N TYR A 201 -21.50 0.17 -2.64
CA TYR A 201 -20.60 -0.70 -1.87
C TYR A 201 -21.31 -1.84 -1.12
N GLY A 202 -22.61 -1.71 -0.84
CA GLY A 202 -23.37 -2.66 0.00
C GLY A 202 -24.51 -3.40 -0.68
N LEU A 203 -24.42 -3.62 -2.00
CA LEU A 203 -25.38 -4.43 -2.76
C LEU A 203 -24.94 -5.90 -2.82
#